data_AF-A0A662VAH4-F1
#
_entry.id   AF-A0A662VAH4-F1
#
_cell.length_a   1.000
_cell.length_b   1.000
_cell.length_c   1.000
_cell.angle_alpha   90.00
_cell.angle_beta   90.00
_cell.angle_gamma   90.00
#
_symmetry.space_group_name_H-M   'P 1'
#
loop_
_entity.id
_entity.type
_entity.pdbx_description
1 polymer ?
#
loop_
_entity_poly.entity_id
_entity_poly.type
_entity_poly.pdbx_seq_one_letter_code
_entity_poly.pdbx_strand_id
1 'polypeptide(L)'
;MSLKPLSERWGKPVLNKFGKKIYLDQMTRKELEERIKENDIVILPVGSTENHGPFAPFGEDTIIGVSIAECIAYETGVTVAPPIPYGSHPSHHYGLPGTIPVKATTLIEYV
;
A
#
# COMPACT_ATOMS: atom_id res chain seq x y z
N MET A 1 -6.56 17.70 24.61
CA MET A 1 -5.81 16.66 23.87
C MET A 1 -6.08 16.90 22.39
N SER A 2 -5.11 17.41 21.62
CA SER A 2 -5.31 17.69 20.19
C SER A 2 -5.44 16.36 19.44
N LEU A 3 -6.62 16.12 18.86
CA LEU A 3 -6.80 15.04 17.88
C LEU A 3 -5.84 15.32 16.72
N LYS A 4 -4.81 14.48 16.56
CA LYS A 4 -4.08 14.44 15.29
C LYS A 4 -5.05 13.90 14.23
N PRO A 5 -5.31 14.62 13.13
CA PRO A 5 -6.29 14.19 12.15
C PRO A 5 -5.80 12.95 11.37
N LEU A 6 -6.77 12.21 10.84
CA LEU A 6 -6.78 10.90 10.16
C LEU A 6 -5.82 10.72 8.95
N SER A 7 -4.79 11.56 8.75
CA SER A 7 -4.13 11.74 7.46
C SER A 7 -2.61 11.67 7.48
N GLU A 8 -1.93 10.97 8.40
CA GLU A 8 -0.47 11.09 8.52
C GLU A 8 0.32 10.83 7.21
N ARG A 9 -0.08 9.86 6.37
CA ARG A 9 0.47 9.67 5.01
C ARG A 9 -0.06 10.67 3.97
N TRP A 10 -1.33 11.07 4.07
CA TRP A 10 -1.98 11.94 3.06
C TRP A 10 -1.74 13.44 3.30
N GLY A 11 -1.35 13.81 4.51
CA GLY A 11 -1.07 15.17 4.93
C GLY A 11 0.43 15.46 5.10
N LYS A 12 1.29 14.43 5.16
CA LYS A 12 2.74 14.59 5.27
C LYS A 12 3.48 13.50 4.48
N PRO A 13 4.61 13.84 3.82
CA PRO A 13 5.46 12.83 3.20
C PRO A 13 6.00 11.84 4.24
N VAL A 14 6.03 10.56 3.87
CA VAL A 14 6.68 9.50 4.66
C VAL A 14 8.12 9.39 4.18
N LEU A 15 9.06 9.45 5.13
CA LEU A 15 10.49 9.49 4.86
C LEU A 15 11.19 8.22 5.36
N ASN A 16 12.25 7.80 4.67
CA ASN A 16 13.16 6.76 5.14
C ASN A 16 14.22 7.31 6.12
N LYS A 17 15.09 6.44 6.64
CA LYS A 17 16.18 6.83 7.57
C LYS A 17 17.21 7.80 6.97
N PHE A 18 17.20 8.00 5.65
CA PHE A 18 18.05 8.95 4.93
C PHE A 18 17.36 10.30 4.67
N GLY A 19 16.13 10.49 5.19
CA GLY A 19 15.35 11.71 4.99
C GLY A 19 14.74 11.84 3.58
N LYS A 20 14.72 10.78 2.78
CA LYS A 20 14.12 10.78 1.43
C LYS A 20 12.69 10.23 1.48
N LYS A 21 11.79 10.79 0.66
CA LYS A 21 10.41 10.28 0.50
C LYS A 21 10.42 8.81 0.07
N ILE A 22 9.50 8.01 0.58
CA ILE A 22 9.42 6.58 0.20
C ILE A 22 8.35 6.31 -0.85
N TYR A 23 7.24 7.04 -0.83
CA TYR A 23 6.12 6.77 -1.72
C TYR A 23 6.19 7.48 -3.06
N LEU A 24 5.83 6.76 -4.12
CA LEU A 24 5.72 7.31 -5.48
C LEU A 24 4.69 8.45 -5.57
N ASP A 25 3.51 8.31 -4.95
CA ASP A 25 2.45 9.33 -4.95
C ASP A 25 2.80 10.60 -4.15
N GLN A 26 3.90 10.58 -3.39
CA GLN A 26 4.42 11.74 -2.66
C GLN A 26 5.60 12.42 -3.37
N MET A 27 6.11 11.83 -4.46
CA MET A 27 7.20 12.37 -5.25
C MET A 27 6.70 13.23 -6.40
N THR A 28 7.46 14.28 -6.70
CA THR A 28 7.41 14.97 -7.98
C THR A 28 8.15 14.16 -9.04
N ARG A 29 7.88 14.44 -10.32
CA ARG A 29 8.61 13.85 -11.46
C ARG A 29 10.13 13.99 -11.31
N LYS A 30 10.62 15.16 -10.88
CA LYS A 30 12.06 15.41 -10.67
C LYS A 30 12.64 14.52 -9.57
N GLU A 31 11.93 14.37 -8.45
CA GLU A 31 12.38 13.49 -7.36
C GLU A 31 12.44 12.02 -7.81
N LEU A 32 11.48 11.58 -8.64
CA LEU A 32 11.51 10.25 -9.25
C LEU A 32 12.69 10.07 -10.21
N GLU A 33 12.96 11.06 -11.07
CA GLU A 33 14.12 11.04 -11.99
C GLU A 33 15.46 10.93 -11.26
N GLU A 34 15.59 11.55 -10.08
CA GLU A 34 16.78 11.37 -9.24
C GLU A 34 16.78 10.00 -8.54
N ARG A 35 15.62 9.52 -8.07
CA ARG A 35 15.49 8.20 -7.43
C ARG A 35 15.96 7.06 -8.32
N ILE A 36 15.50 7.03 -9.58
CA ILE A 36 15.83 5.94 -10.51
C ILE A 36 17.32 5.85 -10.85
N LYS A 37 18.10 6.91 -10.64
CA LYS A 37 19.58 6.88 -10.79
C LYS A 37 20.26 6.15 -9.64
N GLU A 38 19.60 6.07 -8.48
CA GLU A 38 20.11 5.42 -7.27
C GLU A 38 19.51 4.02 -7.06
N ASN A 39 18.19 3.89 -7.29
CA ASN A 39 17.42 2.66 -7.10
C ASN A 39 16.16 2.69 -7.97
N ASP A 40 16.06 1.76 -8.91
CA ASP A 40 14.97 1.59 -9.86
C ASP A 40 13.94 0.51 -9.45
N ILE A 41 14.08 -0.05 -8.25
CA ILE A 41 13.15 -1.03 -7.69
C ILE A 41 11.95 -0.31 -7.08
N VAL A 42 10.76 -0.88 -7.31
CA VAL A 42 9.50 -0.47 -6.67
C VAL A 42 8.83 -1.67 -5.99
N ILE A 43 8.29 -1.45 -4.81
CA ILE A 43 7.38 -2.39 -4.14
C ILE A 43 5.95 -1.91 -4.37
N LEU A 44 5.11 -2.79 -4.91
CA LEU A 44 3.68 -2.58 -5.05
C LEU A 44 2.94 -3.46 -4.03
N PRO A 45 2.43 -2.89 -2.92
CA PRO A 45 1.58 -3.65 -2.01
C PRO A 45 0.24 -3.96 -2.68
N VAL A 46 -0.13 -5.23 -2.71
CA VAL A 46 -1.43 -5.71 -3.20
C VAL A 46 -2.11 -6.44 -2.06
N GLY A 47 -3.27 -5.96 -1.64
CA GLY A 47 -4.07 -6.56 -0.59
C GLY A 47 -5.51 -6.78 -1.03
N SER A 48 -6.42 -6.82 -0.06
CA SER A 48 -7.85 -6.88 -0.28
C SER A 48 -8.66 -6.12 0.77
N THR A 49 -9.96 -6.00 0.50
CA THR A 49 -10.98 -5.57 1.45
C THR A 49 -11.92 -6.76 1.69
N GLU A 50 -11.65 -7.53 2.74
CA GLU A 50 -12.28 -8.84 2.95
C GLU A 50 -12.61 -9.17 4.40
N ASN A 51 -13.48 -10.16 4.58
CA ASN A 51 -13.86 -10.63 5.91
C ASN A 51 -12.76 -11.50 6.54
N HIS A 52 -12.20 -11.04 7.66
CA HIS A 52 -11.26 -11.80 8.49
C HIS A 52 -11.89 -12.26 9.82
N GLY A 53 -13.21 -12.49 9.83
CA GLY A 53 -13.96 -12.83 11.04
C GLY A 53 -14.20 -11.65 12.00
N PRO A 54 -14.60 -11.91 13.25
CA PRO A 54 -15.11 -10.88 14.16
C PRO A 54 -14.04 -10.01 14.85
N PHE A 55 -12.76 -10.33 14.69
CA PHE A 55 -11.67 -9.70 15.46
C PHE A 55 -10.63 -8.96 14.62
N ALA A 56 -10.76 -8.99 13.29
CA ALA A 56 -9.81 -8.36 12.37
C ALA A 56 -10.50 -7.36 11.45
N PRO A 57 -9.82 -6.25 11.06
CA PRO A 57 -10.38 -5.24 10.18
C PRO A 57 -10.43 -5.73 8.73
N PHE A 58 -11.38 -5.20 7.95
CA PHE A 58 -11.54 -5.60 6.55
C PHE A 58 -10.36 -5.28 5.64
N GLY A 59 -9.52 -4.30 6.00
CA GLY A 59 -8.35 -3.90 5.21
C GLY A 59 -7.04 -4.50 5.70
N GLU A 60 -7.07 -5.54 6.54
CA GLU A 60 -5.89 -6.11 7.19
C GLU A 60 -4.78 -6.45 6.18
N ASP A 61 -5.12 -7.14 5.09
CA ASP A 61 -4.19 -7.47 4.00
C ASP A 61 -3.37 -6.26 3.52
N THR A 62 -4.07 -5.16 3.24
CA THR A 62 -3.45 -3.93 2.74
C THR A 62 -2.60 -3.26 3.83
N ILE A 63 -3.10 -3.23 5.08
CA ILE A 63 -2.39 -2.64 6.21
C ILE A 63 -1.06 -3.38 6.45
N ILE A 64 -1.08 -4.71 6.46
CA ILE A 64 0.11 -5.53 6.69
C ILE A 64 1.08 -5.38 5.51
N GLY A 65 0.60 -5.52 4.28
CA GLY A 65 1.43 -5.40 3.08
C GLY A 65 2.12 -4.04 2.96
N VAL A 66 1.40 -2.96 3.25
CA VAL A 66 1.94 -1.60 3.31
C VAL A 66 2.97 -1.47 4.43
N SER A 67 2.68 -1.95 5.63
CA SER A 67 3.59 -1.86 6.78
C SER A 67 4.93 -2.57 6.51
N ILE A 68 4.88 -3.75 5.88
CA ILE A 68 6.10 -4.47 5.45
C ILE A 68 6.86 -3.67 4.41
N ALA A 69 6.18 -3.13 3.39
CA ALA A 69 6.81 -2.33 2.34
C ALA A 69 7.47 -1.06 2.91
N GLU A 70 6.81 -0.36 3.84
CA GLU A 70 7.36 0.81 4.51
C GLU A 70 8.62 0.47 5.33
N CYS A 71 8.62 -0.64 6.08
CA CYS A 71 9.80 -1.11 6.80
C CYS A 71 10.99 -1.37 5.86
N ILE A 72 10.74 -2.05 4.72
CA ILE A 72 11.78 -2.31 3.72
C ILE A 72 12.28 -0.99 3.12
N ALA A 73 11.39 -0.08 2.75
CA ALA A 73 11.74 1.23 2.18
C ALA A 73 12.49 2.14 3.15
N TYR A 74 12.15 2.07 4.43
CA TYR A 74 12.85 2.78 5.49
C TYR A 74 14.32 2.36 5.58
N GLU A 75 14.59 1.06 5.48
CA GLU A 75 15.93 0.49 5.60
C GLU A 75 16.77 0.58 4.33
N THR A 76 16.14 0.41 3.16
CA THR A 76 16.83 0.20 1.88
C THR A 76 16.76 1.39 0.93
N GLY A 77 15.81 2.30 1.13
CA GLY A 77 15.56 3.41 0.21
C GLY A 77 14.77 3.03 -1.06
N VAL A 78 14.24 1.80 -1.14
CA VAL A 78 13.34 1.40 -2.24
C VAL A 78 12.08 2.26 -2.28
N THR A 79 11.49 2.42 -3.46
CA THR A 79 10.25 3.17 -3.64
C THR A 79 9.04 2.29 -3.36
N VAL A 80 8.00 2.83 -2.72
CA VAL A 80 6.71 2.15 -2.51
C VAL A 80 5.67 2.79 -3.42
N ALA A 81 4.99 1.98 -4.23
CA ALA A 81 3.85 2.43 -5.03
C ALA A 81 2.59 2.58 -4.17
N PRO A 82 1.57 3.34 -4.62
CA PRO A 82 0.27 3.34 -3.97
C PRO A 82 -0.28 1.91 -3.90
N PRO A 83 -0.82 1.47 -2.74
CA PRO A 83 -1.30 0.11 -2.60
C PRO A 83 -2.56 -0.12 -3.44
N ILE A 84 -2.77 -1.38 -3.86
CA ILE A 84 -4.04 -1.85 -4.42
C ILE A 84 -4.86 -2.45 -3.28
N PRO A 85 -5.94 -1.79 -2.83
CA PRO A 85 -6.66 -2.20 -1.62
C PRO A 85 -7.80 -3.21 -1.87
N TYR A 86 -8.02 -3.60 -3.12
CA TYR A 86 -9.05 -4.56 -3.52
C TYR A 86 -8.40 -5.70 -4.29
N GLY A 87 -8.60 -6.92 -3.79
CA GLY A 87 -7.95 -8.12 -4.30
C GLY A 87 -8.94 -9.13 -4.88
N SER A 88 -8.38 -10.18 -5.46
CA SER A 88 -9.14 -11.34 -5.90
C SER A 88 -9.25 -12.35 -4.78
N HIS A 89 -10.38 -13.06 -4.74
CA HIS A 89 -10.63 -14.09 -3.73
C HIS A 89 -11.04 -15.44 -4.31
N PRO A 90 -10.84 -16.51 -3.54
CA PRO A 90 -11.48 -17.78 -3.84
C PRO A 90 -13.00 -17.64 -3.70
N SER A 91 -13.74 -18.50 -4.42
CA SER A 91 -15.20 -18.41 -4.55
C SER A 91 -15.96 -18.45 -3.21
N HIS A 92 -15.41 -19.06 -2.17
CA HIS A 92 -16.07 -19.18 -0.87
C HIS A 92 -16.06 -17.90 -0.02
N HIS A 93 -15.31 -16.86 -0.42
CA HIS A 93 -15.38 -15.53 0.22
C HIS A 93 -16.42 -14.62 -0.44
N TYR A 94 -16.98 -15.02 -1.60
CA TYR A 94 -17.99 -14.22 -2.29
C TYR A 94 -19.30 -14.24 -1.50
N GLY A 95 -19.83 -13.05 -1.21
CA GLY A 95 -21.08 -12.89 -0.47
C GLY A 95 -20.91 -12.77 1.05
N LEU A 96 -19.69 -12.88 1.57
CA LEU A 96 -19.43 -12.55 2.98
C LEU A 96 -19.65 -11.05 3.23
N PRO A 97 -20.42 -10.65 4.27
CA PRO A 97 -20.69 -9.25 4.55
C PRO A 97 -19.41 -8.41 4.66
N GLY A 98 -19.36 -7.32 3.90
CA GLY A 98 -18.23 -6.38 3.87
C GLY A 98 -17.08 -6.76 2.93
N THR A 99 -17.06 -7.99 2.41
CA THR A 99 -16.05 -8.39 1.40
C THR A 99 -16.37 -7.76 0.05
N ILE A 100 -15.37 -7.15 -0.58
CA ILE A 100 -15.48 -6.50 -1.90
C ILE A 100 -14.50 -7.19 -2.86
N PRO A 101 -14.88 -8.32 -3.47
CA PRO A 101 -13.96 -9.11 -4.29
C PRO A 101 -13.84 -8.54 -5.71
N VAL A 102 -12.61 -8.51 -6.23
CA VAL A 102 -12.31 -8.28 -7.64
C VAL A 102 -12.18 -9.63 -8.34
N LYS A 103 -12.62 -9.75 -9.59
CA LYS A 103 -12.40 -11.00 -10.36
C LYS A 103 -10.90 -11.20 -10.57
N ALA A 104 -10.42 -12.44 -10.44
CA ALA A 104 -9.02 -12.78 -10.71
C ALA A 104 -8.51 -12.26 -12.06
N THR A 105 -9.30 -12.44 -13.13
CA THR A 105 -8.93 -11.93 -14.47
C THR A 105 -8.82 -10.41 -14.51
N THR A 106 -9.71 -9.70 -13.81
CA THR A 106 -9.65 -8.23 -13.73
C THR A 106 -8.44 -7.76 -12.94
N LEU A 107 -8.09 -8.45 -11.84
CA LEU A 107 -6.88 -8.11 -11.08
C LEU A 107 -5.61 -8.37 -11.91
N ILE A 108 -5.55 -9.49 -12.64
CA ILE A 108 -4.43 -9.83 -13.54
C ILE A 108 -4.28 -8.80 -14.66
N GLU A 109 -5.37 -8.32 -15.25
CA GLU A 109 -5.32 -7.29 -16.30
C GLU A 109 -4.95 -5.91 -15.75
N TYR A 110 -5.16 -5.67 -14.46
CA TYR A 110 -4.89 -4.39 -13.82
C TYR A 110 -3.44 -4.22 -13.35
N VAL A 111 -2.83 -5.29 -12.82
CA VAL A 111 -1.45 -5.31 -12.29
C VAL A 111 -0.43 -5.50 -13.42
#